data_AF-A0A645I279-F1
#
_entry.id   AF-A0A645I279-F1
#
_cell.length_a   1.000
_cell.length_b   1.000
_cell.length_c   1.000
_cell.angle_alpha   90.00
_cell.angle_beta   90.00
_cell.angle_gamma   90.00
#
_symmetry.space_group_name_H-M   'P 1'
#
loop_
_entity.id
_entity.type
_entity.pdbx_description
1 polymer ?
#
loop_
_entity_poly.entity_id
_entity_poly.type
_entity_poly.pdbx_seq_one_letter_code
_entity_poly.pdbx_strand_id
1 'polypeptide(L)' 'MWSRDGNRAFRMGRGIQAGRVWTNCYHQYPAHAAFGGYKQSGIGRENHKMMLDHYQQTKNLLVSYSPKALGFF' A
#
# COMPACT_ATOMS: atom_id res chain seq x y z
N MET A 1 -5.28 -8.19 18.83
CA MET A 1 -5.88 -7.90 20.16
C MET A 1 -7.17 -8.69 20.31
N TRP A 2 -7.46 -9.09 21.54
CA TRP A 2 -8.73 -9.73 21.87
C TRP A 2 -9.52 -8.81 22.80
N SER A 3 -10.76 -8.45 22.44
CA SER A 3 -11.62 -7.63 23.28
C SER A 3 -13.09 -7.82 22.91
N ARG A 4 -13.97 -7.83 23.91
CA ARG A 4 -15.42 -7.82 23.73
C ARG A 4 -15.99 -6.41 23.54
N ASP A 5 -15.19 -5.38 23.80
CA ASP A 5 -15.55 -3.97 23.61
C ASP A 5 -15.00 -3.47 22.25
N GLY A 6 -15.91 -3.17 21.33
CA GLY A 6 -15.58 -2.69 19.98
C GLY A 6 -14.89 -1.32 19.97
N ASN A 7 -15.24 -0.42 20.88
CA ASN A 7 -14.62 0.92 20.97
C ASN A 7 -13.18 0.82 21.46
N ARG A 8 -12.91 -0.10 22.39
CA ARG A 8 -11.56 -0.41 22.83
C ARG A 8 -10.74 -1.07 21.73
N ALA A 9 -11.31 -2.03 21.02
CA ALA A 9 -10.65 -2.68 19.90
C ALA A 9 -10.27 -1.69 18.79
N PHE A 10 -11.18 -0.79 18.41
CA PHE A 10 -10.92 0.23 17.39
C PHE A 10 -9.81 1.21 17.81
N ARG A 11 -9.89 1.75 19.03
CA ARG A 11 -8.85 2.67 19.55
C ARG A 11 -7.47 2.02 19.61
N MET A 12 -7.41 0.77 20.10
CA MET A 12 -6.16 0.03 20.15
C MET A 12 -5.62 -0.30 18.75
N GLY A 13 -6.50 -0.68 17.81
CA GLY A 13 -6.08 -1.00 16.44
C GLY A 13 -5.44 0.16 15.71
N ARG A 14 -5.94 1.38 15.95
CA ARG A 14 -5.34 2.60 15.38
C ARG A 14 -4.04 3.03 16.08
N GLY A 15 -3.90 2.76 17.37
CA GLY A 15 -2.72 3.15 18.16
C GLY A 15 -1.52 2.22 17.99
N ILE A 16 -1.74 0.97 17.59
CA ILE A 16 -0.65 0.00 17.40
C ILE A 16 0.12 0.34 16.13
N GLN A 17 1.42 0.59 16.29
CA GLN A 17 2.35 0.87 15.20
C GLN A 17 2.80 -0.43 14.51
N ALA A 18 1.86 -1.10 13.83
CA ALA A 18 2.10 -2.32 13.06
C ALA A 18 1.42 -2.22 11.68
N GLY A 19 1.96 -2.91 10.67
CA GLY A 19 1.39 -2.87 9.33
C GLY A 19 0.08 -3.65 9.18
N ARG A 20 -0.20 -4.60 10.10
CA ARG A 20 -1.50 -5.27 10.26
C ARG A 20 -1.77 -5.55 11.74
N VAL A 21 -3.04 -5.43 12.14
CA VAL A 21 -3.49 -5.75 13.49
C VAL A 21 -4.74 -6.62 13.40
N TRP A 22 -4.65 -7.86 13.90
CA TRP A 22 -5.80 -8.77 13.97
C TRP A 22 -6.64 -8.51 15.22
N THR A 23 -7.96 -8.37 15.08
CA THR A 23 -8.91 -8.16 16.19
C THR A 23 -9.81 -9.37 16.33
N ASN A 24 -9.80 -10.05 17.48
CA ASN A 24 -10.60 -11.26 17.76
C ASN A 24 -10.42 -12.39 16.72
N CYS A 25 -9.31 -12.38 15.98
CA CYS A 25 -8.90 -13.41 15.06
C CYS A 25 -7.37 -13.51 15.08
N TYR A 26 -6.82 -14.58 14.54
CA TYR A 26 -5.38 -14.77 14.42
C TYR A 26 -5.06 -15.49 13.11
N HIS A 27 -3.95 -15.11 12.47
CA HIS A 27 -3.41 -15.78 11.29
C HIS A 27 -4.33 -15.84 10.05
N GLN A 28 -5.24 -14.89 9.91
CA GLN A 28 -6.09 -14.79 8.72
C GLN A 28 -5.39 -13.99 7.62
N TYR A 29 -5.18 -14.62 6.45
CA TYR A 29 -4.50 -14.06 5.28
C TYR A 29 -5.40 -14.01 4.05
N PRO A 30 -6.34 -13.06 3.98
CA PRO A 30 -7.10 -12.85 2.75
C PRO A 30 -6.19 -12.25 1.67
N ALA A 31 -6.30 -12.77 0.44
CA ALA A 31 -5.47 -12.40 -0.73
C ALA A 31 -5.65 -10.94 -1.23
N HIS A 32 -6.52 -10.16 -0.57
CA HIS A 32 -6.87 -8.79 -0.93
C HIS A 32 -6.56 -7.80 0.20
N ALA A 33 -5.75 -8.18 1.19
CA ALA A 33 -5.38 -7.29 2.27
C ALA A 33 -3.88 -7.01 2.22
N ALA A 34 -3.51 -5.72 2.28
CA ALA A 34 -2.12 -5.29 2.26
C ALA A 34 -1.32 -5.86 3.43
N PHE A 35 -0.24 -6.58 3.12
CA PHE A 35 0.68 -7.21 4.04
C PHE A 35 1.99 -6.41 4.05
N GLY A 36 2.49 -6.01 5.21
CA GLY A 36 3.77 -5.29 5.26
C GLY A 36 4.12 -4.85 6.66
N GLY A 37 5.38 -4.50 6.85
CA GLY A 37 5.93 -4.09 8.13
C GLY A 37 5.63 -2.64 8.50
N TYR A 38 5.92 -2.28 9.75
CA TYR A 38 6.05 -0.90 10.20
C TYR A 38 7.40 -0.77 10.93
N LYS A 39 8.08 0.37 10.81
CA LYS A 39 9.45 0.61 11.31
C LYS A 39 10.50 -0.34 10.68
N GLN A 40 11.24 -1.08 11.49
CA GLN A 40 12.36 -1.93 11.04
C GLN A 40 11.90 -3.25 10.41
N SER A 41 10.60 -3.55 10.44
CA SER A 41 10.05 -4.78 9.84
C SER A 41 9.96 -4.74 8.30
N GLY A 42 10.57 -3.76 7.65
CA GLY A 42 10.68 -3.64 6.19
C GLY A 42 10.05 -2.37 5.61
N ILE A 43 10.35 -2.12 4.34
CA ILE A 43 9.84 -1.00 3.53
C ILE A 43 8.99 -1.62 2.40
N GLY A 44 7.67 -1.34 2.37
CA GLY A 44 6.76 -1.87 1.35
C GLY A 44 5.50 -2.56 1.91
N ARG A 45 4.57 -2.94 1.03
CA ARG A 45 3.23 -3.47 1.37
C ARG A 45 2.70 -4.56 0.42
N GLU A 46 3.20 -5.79 0.44
CA GLU A 46 2.77 -6.95 -0.37
C GLU A 46 1.25 -7.30 -0.38
N ASN A 47 0.79 -8.14 -1.33
CA ASN A 47 -0.55 -8.77 -1.39
C ASN A 47 -1.80 -7.89 -1.61
N HIS A 48 -1.66 -6.62 -1.99
CA HIS A 48 -2.79 -5.77 -2.36
C HIS A 48 -2.62 -5.22 -3.78
N LYS A 49 -3.73 -4.86 -4.46
CA LYS A 49 -3.71 -4.30 -5.83
C LYS A 49 -2.69 -3.16 -6.01
N MET A 50 -2.46 -2.38 -4.96
CA MET A 50 -1.45 -1.30 -4.92
C MET A 50 -0.01 -1.77 -5.15
N MET A 51 0.30 -3.05 -4.96
CA MET A 51 1.65 -3.58 -5.23
C MET A 51 1.90 -3.93 -6.68
N LEU A 52 0.85 -4.04 -7.50
CA LEU A 52 1.05 -4.18 -8.94
C LEU A 52 1.81 -2.96 -9.49
N ASP A 53 1.60 -1.78 -8.90
CA ASP A 53 2.33 -0.55 -9.24
C ASP A 53 3.83 -0.65 -8.90
N HIS A 54 4.22 -1.41 -7.87
CA HIS A 54 5.62 -1.63 -7.51
C HIS A 54 6.37 -2.56 -8.48
N TYR A 55 5.65 -3.37 -9.25
CA TYR A 55 6.23 -4.19 -10.32
C TYR A 55 6.22 -3.48 -11.68
N GLN A 56 5.72 -2.24 -11.76
CA GLN A 56 5.65 -1.45 -12.98
C GLN A 56 6.62 -0.29 -12.93
N GLN A 57 7.24 0.02 -14.07
CA GLN A 57 8.06 1.21 -14.23
C GLN A 57 7.24 2.30 -14.93
N THR A 58 6.94 3.39 -14.22
CA THR A 58 6.28 4.54 -14.82
C THR A 58 7.27 5.29 -15.71
N LYS A 59 6.95 5.42 -17.00
CA LYS A 59 7.71 6.21 -17.98
C LYS A 59 6.79 7.22 -18.65
N ASN A 60 7.14 8.51 -18.58
CA ASN A 60 6.44 9.57 -19.30
C ASN A 60 7.13 9.81 -20.66
N LEU A 61 6.34 9.84 -21.73
CA LEU A 61 6.80 10.05 -23.11
C LEU A 61 6.03 11.22 -23.70
N LEU A 62 6.73 12.34 -23.88
CA LEU A 62 6.21 13.51 -24.59
C LEU A 62 6.76 13.46 -26.01
N VAL A 63 5.91 13.09 -26.97
CA VAL A 63 6.27 12.92 -28.37
C VAL A 63 5.53 13.93 -29.22
N SER A 64 6.26 14.70 -30.01
CA SER A 64 5.68 15.48 -31.11
C SER A 64 5.69 14.64 -32.37
N TYR A 65 4.52 14.48 -32.99
CA TYR A 65 4.37 13.83 -34.30
C TYR A 65 4.43 14.81 -35.47
N SER A 66 4.61 16.11 -35.20
CA SER A 66 4.71 17.12 -36.25
C SER A 66 6.08 17.00 -36.93
N PRO A 67 6.14 16.77 -38.26
CA PRO A 67 7.39 16.86 -39.00
C PRO A 67 7.83 18.32 -39.21
N LYS A 68 6.96 19.29 -38.90
CA LYS A 68 7.28 20.72 -39.00
C LYS A 68 8.08 21.14 -37.78
N ALA A 69 9.09 21.99 -38.03
CA ALA A 69 9.91 22.59 -36.99
C ALA A 69 9.05 23.36 -35.98
N LEU A 70 9.40 23.27 -34.70
CA LEU A 70 8.76 24.02 -33.62
C LEU A 70 9.04 25.53 -33.68
N GLY A 71 9.98 25.98 -34.53
CA GLY A 71 10.31 27.40 -34.72
C GLY A 71 11.14 28.01 -33.59
N PHE A 72 11.85 27.20 -32.81
CA PHE A 72 12.94 27.71 -31.98
C PHE A 72 14.17 27.92 -32.87
N PHE A 73 14.34 29.18 -33.27
CA PHE A 73 15.32 29.72 -34.24
C PHE A 73 15.03 29.36 -35.70
#